data_AF-A0A380K3Y8-F1
#
_entry.id   AF-A0A380K3Y8-F1
#
_cell.length_a   1.000
_cell.length_b   1.000
_cell.length_c   1.000
_cell.angle_alpha   90.00
_cell.angle_beta   90.00
_cell.angle_gamma   90.00
#
_symmetry.space_group_name_H-M   'P 1'
#
loop_
_entity.id
_entity.type
_entity.pdbx_description
1 polymer ?
#
loop_
_entity_poly.entity_id
_entity_poly.type
_entity_poly.pdbx_seq_one_letter_code
_entity_poly.pdbx_strand_id
1 'polypeptide(L)'
;MQVILAEEQTLEIQHMIGELIKSEVKNARESVGADSPFLNKRQACDYLGISNNTLDLWISMGLPYIKIGKSIRFNKESVNHWMARLEISA
;
A
#
# COMPACT_ATOMS: atom_id res chain seq x y z
N MET A 1 34.03 32.22 9.32
CA MET A 1 34.02 31.15 10.35
C MET A 1 33.34 29.94 9.73
N GLN A 2 34.09 28.86 9.48
CA GLN A 2 33.52 27.60 8.99
C GLN A 2 33.29 26.69 10.20
N VAL A 3 32.06 26.23 10.38
CA VAL A 3 31.74 25.21 11.37
C VAL A 3 32.05 23.87 10.74
N ILE A 4 33.13 23.24 11.21
CA ILE A 4 33.51 21.88 10.81
C ILE A 4 33.04 20.95 11.93
N LEU A 5 32.09 20.07 11.61
CA LEU A 5 31.62 19.06 12.55
C LEU A 5 32.64 17.93 12.65
N ALA A 6 32.83 17.39 13.85
CA ALA A 6 33.61 16.17 14.01
C ALA A 6 32.92 15.01 13.30
N GLU A 7 33.69 14.03 12.84
CA GLU A 7 33.17 12.86 12.11
C GLU A 7 32.13 12.10 12.94
N GLU A 8 32.38 11.94 14.24
CA GLU A 8 31.45 11.31 15.19
C GLU A 8 30.11 12.06 15.29
N GLN A 9 30.14 13.40 15.37
CA GLN A 9 28.92 14.23 15.39
C GLN A 9 28.16 14.12 14.06
N THR A 10 28.87 14.01 12.95
CA THR A 10 28.26 13.83 11.63
C THR A 10 27.56 12.48 11.52
N LEU A 11 28.18 11.42 12.02
CA LEU A 11 27.60 10.07 12.06
C LEU A 11 26.35 10.02 12.95
N GLU A 12 26.39 10.66 14.12
CA GLU A 12 25.25 10.71 15.04
C GLU A 12 24.06 11.47 14.42
N ILE A 13 24.32 12.61 13.77
CA ILE A 13 23.29 13.37 13.05
C ILE A 13 22.71 12.55 11.90
N GLN A 14 23.55 11.86 11.11
CA GLN A 14 23.08 10.99 10.03
C GLN A 14 22.17 9.88 10.55
N HIS A 15 22.53 9.25 11.68
CA HIS A 15 21.71 8.23 12.31
C HIS A 15 20.37 8.80 12.79
N MET A 16 20.39 9.92 13.52
CA MET A 16 19.17 10.59 14.00
C MET A 16 18.23 10.98 12.86
N ILE A 17 18.76 11.58 11.79
CA ILE A 17 17.98 11.93 10.60
C ILE A 17 17.44 10.68 9.92
N GLY A 18 18.24 9.62 9.80
CA GLY A 18 17.83 8.35 9.22
C GLY A 18 16.63 7.74 9.97
N GLU A 19 16.70 7.72 11.30
CA GLU A 19 15.60 7.21 12.13
C GLU A 19 14.36 8.10 12.06
N LEU A 20 14.52 9.42 12.07
CA LEU A 20 13.40 10.36 11.91
C LEU A 20 12.70 10.19 10.55
N ILE A 21 13.45 10.06 9.45
CA ILE A 21 12.86 9.85 8.12
C ILE A 21 12.09 8.52 8.10
N LYS A 22 12.66 7.45 8.66
CA LYS A 22 11.96 6.15 8.75
C LYS A 22 10.68 6.25 9.56
N SER A 23 10.70 6.95 10.70
CA SER A 23 9.50 7.11 11.53
C SER A 23 8.42 7.92 10.83
N GLU A 24 8.79 9.03 10.17
CA GLU A 24 7.84 9.86 9.44
C GLU A 24 7.21 9.13 8.24
N VAL A 25 8.02 8.37 7.48
CA VAL A 25 7.50 7.54 6.38
C VAL A 25 6.55 6.46 6.89
N LYS A 26 6.86 5.82 8.01
CA LYS A 26 5.98 4.84 8.65
C LYS A 26 4.66 5.48 9.09
N ASN A 27 4.72 6.61 9.79
CA ASN A 27 3.55 7.35 10.25
C ASN A 27 2.66 7.79 9.07
N ALA A 28 3.27 8.29 7.99
CA ALA A 28 2.56 8.66 6.78
C ALA A 28 1.83 7.45 6.16
N ARG A 29 2.49 6.29 6.07
CA ARG A 29 1.89 5.04 5.56
C ARG A 29 0.74 4.54 6.44
N GLU A 30 0.87 4.60 7.75
CA GLU A 30 -0.19 4.23 8.70
C GLU A 30 -1.39 5.17 8.59
N SER A 31 -1.16 6.48 8.47
CA SER A 31 -2.22 7.50 8.37
C SER A 31 -3.12 7.33 7.14
N VAL A 32 -2.57 6.83 6.03
CA VAL A 32 -3.32 6.51 4.80
C VAL A 32 -3.82 5.06 4.77
N GLY A 33 -3.56 4.28 5.81
CA GLY A 33 -3.92 2.87 5.91
C GLY A 33 -3.22 2.00 4.87
N ALA A 34 -1.99 2.35 4.44
CA ALA A 34 -1.24 1.61 3.43
C ALA A 34 -1.00 0.14 3.84
N ASP A 35 -0.82 -0.08 5.14
CA ASP A 35 -0.60 -1.41 5.72
C ASP A 35 -1.92 -2.14 6.06
N SER A 36 -3.07 -1.52 5.79
CA SER A 36 -4.36 -2.20 5.91
C SER A 36 -4.42 -3.39 4.93
N PRO A 37 -4.98 -4.54 5.35
CA PRO A 37 -5.27 -5.64 4.44
C PRO A 37 -6.42 -5.31 3.47
N PHE A 38 -7.15 -4.21 3.72
CA PHE A 38 -8.34 -3.83 2.96
C PHE A 38 -8.09 -2.63 2.05
N LEU A 39 -8.31 -2.83 0.76
CA LEU A 39 -8.26 -1.80 -0.26
C LEU A 39 -9.65 -1.20 -0.47
N ASN A 40 -9.75 0.10 -0.65
CA ASN A 40 -10.94 0.70 -1.29
C ASN A 40 -10.90 0.49 -2.81
N LYS A 41 -11.96 0.90 -3.53
CA LYS A 41 -12.06 0.71 -4.99
C LYS A 41 -10.89 1.30 -5.78
N ARG A 42 -10.45 2.52 -5.44
CA ARG A 42 -9.30 3.16 -6.09
C ARG A 42 -8.01 2.37 -5.79
N GLN A 43 -7.77 2.04 -4.53
CA GLN A 43 -6.59 1.27 -4.12
C GLN A 43 -6.56 -0.13 -4.77
N ALA A 44 -7.71 -0.76 -4.99
CA ALA A 44 -7.81 -2.04 -5.70
C ALA A 44 -7.45 -1.89 -7.18
N CYS A 45 -7.87 -0.81 -7.85
CA CYS A 45 -7.44 -0.49 -9.21
C CYS A 45 -5.92 -0.31 -9.28
N ASP A 46 -5.36 0.49 -8.37
CA ASP A 46 -3.92 0.76 -8.30
C ASP A 46 -3.12 -0.52 -8.00
N TYR A 47 -3.62 -1.36 -7.08
CA TYR A 47 -2.99 -2.62 -6.69
C TYR A 47 -2.97 -3.67 -7.82
N LEU A 48 -4.06 -3.75 -8.60
CA LEU A 48 -4.20 -4.69 -9.70
C LEU A 48 -3.66 -4.15 -11.04
N GLY A 49 -3.33 -2.86 -11.12
CA GLY A 49 -2.91 -2.20 -12.35
C GLY A 49 -4.02 -2.09 -13.41
N ILE A 50 -5.28 -1.89 -13.00
CA ILE A 50 -6.45 -1.87 -13.90
C ILE A 50 -7.31 -0.61 -13.77
N SER A 51 -8.15 -0.36 -14.77
CA SER A 51 -9.12 0.75 -14.72
C SER A 51 -10.32 0.44 -13.82
N ASN A 52 -11.04 1.48 -13.37
CA ASN A 52 -12.29 1.31 -12.61
C ASN A 52 -13.34 0.45 -13.34
N ASN A 53 -13.48 0.63 -14.65
CA ASN A 53 -14.42 -0.14 -15.46
C ASN A 53 -14.04 -1.62 -15.51
N THR A 54 -12.75 -1.92 -15.60
CA THR A 54 -12.22 -3.29 -15.54
C THR A 54 -12.48 -3.91 -14.17
N LEU A 55 -12.27 -3.15 -13.09
CA LEU A 55 -12.55 -3.63 -11.74
C LEU A 55 -14.05 -3.93 -11.56
N ASP A 56 -14.94 -3.08 -12.07
CA ASP A 56 -16.39 -3.33 -12.03
C ASP A 56 -16.79 -4.59 -12.82
N LEU A 57 -16.15 -4.81 -13.98
CA LEU A 57 -16.30 -6.06 -14.73
C LEU A 57 -15.84 -7.26 -13.90
N TRP A 58 -14.69 -7.19 -13.25
CA TRP A 58 -14.19 -8.29 -12.42
C TRP A 58 -15.09 -8.58 -11.21
N ILE A 59 -15.67 -7.53 -10.59
CA ILE A 59 -16.70 -7.69 -9.54
C ILE A 59 -17.90 -8.45 -10.11
N SER A 60 -18.35 -8.13 -11.32
CA SER A 60 -19.45 -8.87 -11.99
C SER A 60 -19.07 -10.32 -12.34
N MET A 61 -17.79 -10.59 -12.56
CA MET A 61 -17.22 -11.94 -12.78
C MET A 61 -16.94 -12.72 -11.48
N GLY A 62 -17.20 -12.12 -10.31
CA GLY A 62 -17.07 -12.79 -9.02
C GLY A 62 -15.80 -12.48 -8.22
N LEU A 63 -15.10 -11.39 -8.53
CA LEU A 63 -14.02 -10.89 -7.68
C LEU A 63 -14.54 -10.64 -6.25
N PRO A 64 -13.92 -11.19 -5.20
CA PRO A 64 -14.43 -11.07 -3.83
C PRO A 64 -14.32 -9.64 -3.30
N TYR A 65 -15.40 -9.15 -2.70
CA TYR A 65 -15.47 -7.84 -2.07
C TYR A 65 -16.36 -7.87 -0.82
N ILE A 66 -16.15 -6.90 0.06
CA ILE A 66 -16.93 -6.68 1.28
C ILE A 66 -17.72 -5.39 1.08
N LYS A 67 -19.05 -5.44 1.24
CA LYS A 67 -19.93 -4.27 1.13
C LYS A 67 -20.55 -3.94 2.48
N ILE A 68 -20.33 -2.71 2.94
CA ILE A 68 -20.90 -2.18 4.18
C ILE A 68 -21.60 -0.86 3.82
N GLY A 69 -22.93 -0.89 3.76
CA GLY A 69 -23.73 0.23 3.26
C GLY A 69 -23.36 0.61 1.83
N LYS A 70 -22.88 1.85 1.64
CA LYS A 70 -22.40 2.38 0.34
C LYS A 70 -20.90 2.14 0.10
N SER A 71 -20.15 1.66 1.08
CA SER A 71 -18.71 1.43 0.97
C SER A 71 -18.40 0.01 0.51
N ILE A 72 -17.40 -0.13 -0.36
CA ILE A 72 -16.86 -1.40 -0.81
C ILE A 72 -15.38 -1.49 -0.41
N ARG A 73 -14.96 -2.66 0.09
CA ARG A 73 -13.57 -2.98 0.44
C ARG A 73 -13.15 -4.31 -0.18
N PHE A 74 -11.86 -4.46 -0.46
CA PHE A 74 -11.26 -5.67 -1.03
C PHE A 74 -10.15 -6.15 -0.11
N ASN A 75 -10.24 -7.40 0.35
CA ASN A 75 -9.13 -8.02 1.08
C ASN A 75 -8.05 -8.46 0.07
N LYS A 76 -6.80 -8.00 0.28
CA LYS A 76 -5.65 -8.30 -0.61
C LYS A 76 -5.48 -9.81 -0.86
N GLU A 77 -5.58 -10.65 0.17
CA GLU A 77 -5.42 -12.11 0.06
C GLU A 77 -6.56 -12.73 -0.76
N SER A 78 -7.79 -12.27 -0.54
CA SER A 78 -8.95 -12.78 -1.30
C SER A 78 -8.85 -12.42 -2.79
N VAL A 79 -8.39 -11.21 -3.09
CA VAL A 79 -8.11 -10.78 -4.47
C VAL A 79 -7.02 -11.65 -5.09
N ASN A 80 -5.90 -11.87 -4.40
CA ASN A 80 -4.81 -12.71 -4.91
C ASN A 80 -5.24 -14.16 -5.13
N HIS A 81 -6.02 -14.74 -4.22
CA HIS A 81 -6.58 -16.07 -4.42
C HIS A 81 -7.52 -16.14 -5.63
N TRP A 82 -8.30 -15.10 -5.90
CA TRP A 82 -9.15 -15.06 -7.09
C TRP A 82 -8.31 -14.99 -8.37
N MET A 83 -7.25 -14.18 -8.39
CA MET A 83 -6.31 -14.11 -9.51
C MET A 83 -5.62 -15.45 -9.78
N ALA A 84 -5.13 -16.11 -8.72
CA ALA A 84 -4.47 -17.41 -8.82
C ALA A 84 -5.37 -18.52 -9.39
N ARG A 85 -6.71 -18.44 -9.17
CA ARG A 85 -7.66 -19.39 -9.77
C ARG A 85 -7.86 -19.21 -11.27
N LEU A 86 -7.57 -18.02 -11.79
CA LEU A 86 -7.68 -17.67 -13.20
C LEU A 86 -6.34 -17.82 -13.93
N GLU A 87 -5.25 -18.03 -13.19
CA GLU A 87 -3.93 -18.27 -13.76
C GLU A 87 -3.94 -19.57 -14.56
N ILE A 88 -3.54 -19.47 -15.83
CA ILE A 88 -3.39 -20.63 -16.71
C ILE A 88 -1.89 -20.94 -16.76
N SER A 89 -1.48 -22.06 -16.15
CA SER A 89 -0.12 -22.57 -16.29
C SER A 89 0.06 -23.19 -17.68
N ALA A 90 1.04 -22.69 -18.44
CA ALA A 90 1.45 -23.24 -19.72
C ALA A 90 2.50 -24.36 -19.55
#